data_AF-A0AAN8TB97-F1
#
_entry.id   AF-A0AAN8TB97-F1
#
_cell.length_a   1.000
_cell.length_b   1.000
_cell.length_c   1.000
_cell.angle_alpha   90.00
_cell.angle_beta   90.00
_cell.angle_gamma   90.00
#
_symmetry.space_group_name_H-M   'P 1'
#
loop_
_entity.id
_entity.type
_entity.pdbx_description
1 polymer ?
#
loop_
_entity_poly.entity_id
_entity_poly.type
_entity_poly.pdbx_seq_one_letter_code
_entity_poly.pdbx_strand_id
1 'polypeptide(L)'
;MTNGEKSVFCGVLKTAKLPDGSASNISRCVQLDERKLSGYKTHYAHFMLHYLLPIPIKSILPDHVAIPLICLCSFIQRLCQKVITLEELDCLEVEIRETINQLERIFPPSFFDIMIHLPIHFGE
;
A
#
# COMPACT_ATOMS: atom_id res chain seq x y z
N MET A 1 1.91 -8.03 13.88
CA MET A 1 0.52 -8.46 13.62
C MET A 1 0.20 -9.76 14.33
N THR A 2 -0.89 -9.79 15.11
CA THR A 2 -1.43 -11.01 15.73
C THR A 2 -2.07 -11.93 14.69
N ASN A 3 -2.33 -13.18 15.04
CA ASN A 3 -3.07 -14.10 14.17
C ASN A 3 -4.50 -13.62 13.87
N GLY A 4 -5.14 -12.91 14.82
CA GLY A 4 -6.44 -12.28 14.61
C GLY A 4 -6.38 -11.19 13.54
N GLU A 5 -5.43 -10.26 13.66
CA GLU A 5 -5.20 -9.18 12.68
C GLU A 5 -4.90 -9.73 11.28
N LYS A 6 -4.09 -10.79 11.18
CA LYS A 6 -3.80 -11.45 9.89
C LYS A 6 -5.05 -12.07 9.26
N SER A 7 -5.93 -12.65 10.07
CA SER A 7 -7.21 -13.18 9.59
C SER A 7 -8.14 -12.06 9.11
N VAL A 8 -8.20 -10.93 9.80
CA VAL A 8 -8.96 -9.74 9.36
C VAL A 8 -8.41 -9.24 8.02
N PHE A 9 -7.09 -9.07 7.93
CA PHE A 9 -6.42 -8.64 6.70
C PHE A 9 -6.74 -9.55 5.50
N CYS A 10 -6.54 -10.86 5.67
CA CYS A 10 -6.85 -11.82 4.61
C CYS A 10 -8.35 -11.87 4.31
N GLY A 11 -9.21 -11.74 5.32
CA GLY A 11 -10.67 -11.72 5.17
C GLY A 11 -11.16 -10.56 4.31
N VAL A 12 -10.62 -9.35 4.52
CA VAL A 12 -10.91 -8.18 3.70
C VAL A 12 -10.50 -8.43 2.24
N LEU A 13 -9.30 -8.96 2.01
CA LEU A 13 -8.82 -9.25 0.66
C LEU A 13 -9.58 -10.40 -0.03
N LYS A 14 -10.07 -11.38 0.74
CA LYS A 14 -10.88 -12.50 0.21
C LYS A 14 -12.26 -12.03 -0.25
N THR A 15 -12.84 -11.07 0.47
CA THR A 15 -14.21 -10.58 0.23
C THR A 15 -14.25 -9.37 -0.70
N ALA A 16 -13.11 -8.75 -1.01
CA ALA A 16 -12.99 -7.64 -1.93
C ALA A 16 -13.59 -8.00 -3.31
N LYS A 17 -14.65 -7.28 -3.70
CA LYS A 17 -15.23 -7.32 -5.04
C LYS A 17 -14.66 -6.17 -5.84
N LEU A 18 -14.07 -6.50 -6.99
CA LEU A 18 -13.49 -5.51 -7.89
C LEU A 18 -14.44 -5.26 -9.06
N PRO A 19 -14.47 -4.03 -9.62
CA PRO A 19 -15.24 -3.77 -10.82
C PRO A 19 -14.77 -4.67 -11.97
N ASP A 20 -15.70 -5.15 -12.78
CA ASP A 20 -15.39 -6.02 -13.92
C ASP A 20 -14.34 -5.38 -14.83
N GLY A 21 -13.31 -6.15 -15.19
CA GLY A 21 -12.17 -5.69 -15.99
C GLY A 21 -11.04 -5.01 -15.21
N SER A 22 -11.17 -4.77 -13.89
CA SER A 22 -10.13 -4.11 -13.08
C SER A 22 -8.99 -5.05 -12.70
N ALA A 23 -9.32 -6.21 -12.14
CA ALA A 23 -8.36 -7.29 -11.91
C ALA A 23 -9.11 -8.62 -11.83
N SER A 24 -8.46 -9.71 -12.22
CA SER A 24 -8.99 -11.05 -11.95
C SER A 24 -9.12 -11.28 -10.44
N ASN A 25 -10.03 -12.18 -10.04
CA ASN A 25 -10.47 -12.35 -8.66
C ASN A 25 -9.29 -12.56 -7.66
N ILE A 26 -8.91 -11.50 -6.93
CA ILE A 26 -7.83 -11.49 -5.93
C ILE A 26 -8.07 -12.50 -4.81
N SER A 27 -9.33 -12.84 -4.52
CA SER A 27 -9.68 -13.86 -3.53
C SER A 27 -9.02 -15.22 -3.79
N ARG A 28 -8.66 -15.53 -5.05
CA ARG A 28 -7.95 -16.77 -5.40
C ARG A 28 -6.52 -16.80 -4.86
N CYS A 29 -5.93 -15.64 -4.59
CA CYS A 29 -4.58 -15.51 -4.05
C CYS A 29 -4.55 -15.56 -2.51
N VAL A 30 -5.71 -15.61 -1.86
CA VAL A 30 -5.83 -15.56 -0.39
C VAL A 30 -6.08 -16.95 0.18
N GLN A 31 -5.14 -17.42 0.99
CA GLN A 31 -5.24 -18.64 1.79
C GLN A 31 -5.58 -18.27 3.23
N LEU A 32 -6.87 -18.37 3.60
CA LEU A 32 -7.34 -17.94 4.93
C LEU A 32 -6.81 -18.81 6.06
N ASP A 33 -6.77 -20.14 5.87
CA ASP A 33 -6.30 -21.09 6.89
C ASP A 33 -4.82 -20.87 7.22
N GLU A 34 -4.02 -20.58 6.19
CA GLU A 34 -2.59 -20.25 6.34
C GLU A 34 -2.32 -18.78 6.69
N ARG A 35 -3.34 -17.91 6.56
CA ARG A 35 -3.23 -16.45 6.72
C ARG A 35 -2.15 -15.85 5.82
N LYS A 36 -2.11 -16.29 4.57
CA LYS A 36 -1.11 -15.92 3.57
C LYS A 36 -1.73 -15.48 2.26
N LEU A 37 -0.99 -14.63 1.56
CA LEU A 37 -1.19 -14.31 0.16
C LEU A 37 -0.17 -15.08 -0.68
N SER A 38 -0.61 -15.79 -1.69
CA SER A 38 0.26 -16.57 -2.59
C SER A 38 -0.31 -16.60 -4.01
N GLY A 39 0.55 -16.85 -5.00
CA GLY A 39 0.11 -17.02 -6.40
C GLY A 39 -0.40 -15.75 -7.09
N TYR A 40 -0.15 -14.57 -6.52
CA TYR A 40 -0.49 -13.29 -7.15
C TYR A 40 0.63 -12.81 -8.08
N LYS A 41 0.26 -12.33 -9.26
CA LYS A 41 1.12 -11.62 -10.21
C LYS A 41 1.34 -10.15 -9.78
N THR A 42 2.34 -9.51 -10.36
CA THR A 42 2.70 -8.09 -10.13
C THR A 42 1.52 -7.14 -10.29
N HIS A 43 0.65 -7.37 -11.30
CA HIS A 43 -0.57 -6.59 -11.49
C HIS A 43 -1.47 -6.56 -10.24
N TYR A 44 -1.64 -7.70 -9.57
CA TYR A 44 -2.43 -7.72 -8.33
C TYR A 44 -1.70 -7.08 -7.18
N ALA A 45 -0.37 -7.18 -7.10
CA ALA A 45 0.40 -6.50 -6.07
C ALA A 45 0.23 -4.97 -6.19
N HIS A 46 0.32 -4.45 -7.41
CA HIS A 46 0.08 -3.05 -7.71
C HIS A 46 -1.36 -2.63 -7.37
N PHE A 47 -2.35 -3.42 -7.78
CA PHE A 47 -3.75 -3.16 -7.44
C PHE A 47 -4.01 -3.20 -5.93
N MET A 48 -3.41 -4.17 -5.23
CA MET A 48 -3.52 -4.28 -3.77
C MET A 48 -2.92 -3.05 -3.11
N LEU A 49 -1.70 -2.65 -3.49
CA LEU A 49 -1.04 -1.46 -2.96
C LEU A 49 -1.88 -0.19 -3.17
N HIS A 50 -2.47 -0.03 -4.35
CA HIS A 50 -3.24 1.18 -4.68
C HIS A 50 -4.60 1.25 -3.98
N TYR A 51 -5.31 0.13 -3.90
CA TYR A 51 -6.75 0.17 -3.62
C TYR A 51 -7.17 -0.66 -2.41
N LEU A 52 -6.47 -1.75 -2.10
CA LEU A 52 -6.93 -2.69 -1.09
C LEU A 52 -6.13 -2.63 0.20
N LEU A 53 -4.84 -2.33 0.15
CA LEU A 53 -3.94 -2.31 1.28
C LEU A 53 -4.34 -1.26 2.33
N PRO A 54 -4.77 -0.03 1.95
CA PRO A 54 -5.21 0.99 2.92
C PRO A 54 -6.38 0.56 3.82
N ILE A 55 -7.26 -0.30 3.32
CA ILE A 55 -8.51 -0.67 4.00
C ILE A 55 -8.25 -1.51 5.26
N PRO A 56 -7.62 -2.70 5.19
CA PRO A 56 -7.37 -3.51 6.36
C PRO A 56 -6.30 -2.89 7.26
N ILE A 57 -5.27 -2.21 6.74
CA ILE A 57 -4.20 -1.66 7.58
C ILE A 57 -4.73 -0.62 8.57
N LYS A 58 -5.71 0.20 8.15
CA LYS A 58 -6.39 1.16 9.02
C LYS A 58 -7.12 0.51 10.19
N SER A 59 -7.61 -0.72 10.00
CA SER A 59 -8.37 -1.45 11.03
C SER A 59 -7.52 -2.32 11.96
N ILE A 60 -6.30 -2.69 11.53
CA ILE A 60 -5.46 -3.67 12.24
C ILE A 60 -4.18 -3.08 12.84
N LEU A 61 -3.72 -1.92 12.34
CA LEU A 61 -2.50 -1.27 12.82
C LEU A 61 -2.84 -0.03 13.65
N PRO A 62 -1.98 0.35 14.61
CA PRO A 62 -2.09 1.63 15.29
C PRO A 62 -1.99 2.80 14.30
N ASP A 63 -2.68 3.90 14.57
CA ASP A 63 -2.73 5.07 13.68
C ASP A 63 -1.35 5.60 13.30
N HIS A 64 -0.42 5.64 14.25
CA HIS A 64 0.95 6.11 13.99
C HIS A 64 1.71 5.24 12.98
N VAL A 65 1.28 3.99 12.74
CA VAL A 65 1.83 3.10 11.70
C VAL A 65 0.94 3.07 10.47
N ALA A 66 -0.38 3.06 10.65
CA ALA A 66 -1.34 2.96 9.57
C ALA A 66 -1.32 4.21 8.67
N ILE A 67 -1.28 5.41 9.26
CA ILE A 67 -1.36 6.67 8.53
C ILE A 67 -0.20 6.81 7.54
N PRO A 68 1.08 6.67 7.93
CA PRO A 68 2.20 6.78 6.98
C PRO A 68 2.12 5.74 5.85
N LEU A 69 1.69 4.51 6.15
CA LEU A 69 1.53 3.47 5.12
C LEU A 69 0.39 3.81 4.14
N ILE A 70 -0.70 4.39 4.62
CA ILE A 70 -1.82 4.84 3.77
C ILE A 70 -1.36 6.01 2.89
N CYS A 71 -0.62 6.98 3.43
CA CYS A 71 -0.05 8.09 2.66
C CYS A 71 0.89 7.59 1.58
N LEU A 72 1.74 6.60 1.87
CA LEU A 72 2.61 5.97 0.87
C LEU A 72 1.80 5.30 -0.26
N CYS A 73 0.72 4.58 0.09
CA CYS A 73 -0.17 3.98 -0.91
C CYS A 73 -0.83 5.06 -1.80
N SER A 74 -1.30 6.14 -1.18
CA SER A 74 -1.91 7.31 -1.86
C SER A 74 -0.92 7.98 -2.81
N PHE A 75 0.31 8.22 -2.37
CA PHE A 75 1.38 8.77 -3.19
C PHE A 75 1.61 7.92 -4.44
N ILE A 76 1.80 6.61 -4.28
CA ILE A 76 2.06 5.70 -5.42
C ILE A 76 0.86 5.67 -6.38
N GLN A 77 -0.36 5.67 -5.84
CA GLN A 77 -1.58 5.73 -6.63
C GLN A 77 -1.64 7.01 -7.48
N ARG A 78 -1.33 8.18 -6.89
CA ARG A 78 -1.30 9.48 -7.57
C ARG A 78 -0.18 9.55 -8.60
N LEU A 79 1.01 9.07 -8.27
CA LEU A 79 2.16 9.00 -9.19
C LEU A 79 1.88 8.15 -10.43
N CYS A 80 1.04 7.12 -10.30
CA CYS A 80 0.66 6.24 -11.41
C CYS A 80 -0.56 6.73 -12.21
N GLN A 81 -1.06 7.94 -11.94
CA GLN A 81 -2.15 8.51 -12.72
C GLN A 81 -1.68 8.85 -14.14
N LYS A 82 -2.61 8.73 -15.10
CA LYS A 82 -2.33 8.99 -16.52
C LYS A 82 -1.94 10.45 -16.79
N VAL A 83 -2.43 11.37 -15.97
CA VAL A 83 -2.20 12.81 -16.07
C VAL A 83 -1.96 13.30 -14.64
N ILE A 84 -0.88 14.05 -14.46
CA ILE A 84 -0.51 14.71 -13.20
C ILE A 84 -0.16 16.14 -13.55
N THR A 85 -0.70 17.10 -12.80
CA THR A 85 -0.39 18.52 -12.95
C THR A 85 0.89 18.88 -12.20
N LEU A 86 1.56 19.98 -12.59
CA LEU A 86 2.76 20.45 -11.88
C LEU A 86 2.46 20.78 -10.42
N GLU A 87 1.31 21.39 -10.14
CA GLU A 87 0.86 21.70 -8.78
C GLU A 87 0.66 20.42 -7.94
N GLU A 88 0.11 19.36 -8.54
CA GLU A 88 -0.01 18.06 -7.87
C GLU A 88 1.35 17.41 -7.63
N LEU A 89 2.31 17.58 -8.55
CA LEU A 89 3.67 17.06 -8.41
C LEU A 89 4.40 17.75 -7.25
N ASP A 90 4.30 19.08 -7.14
CA ASP A 90 4.88 19.84 -6.03
C ASP A 90 4.29 19.38 -4.68
N CYS A 91 2.98 19.14 -4.64
CA CYS A 91 2.32 18.60 -3.44
C CYS A 91 2.79 17.17 -3.12
N LEU A 92 2.98 16.33 -4.13
CA LEU A 92 3.44 14.94 -3.98
C LEU A 92 4.87 14.89 -3.43
N GLU A 93 5.76 15.78 -3.85
CA GLU A 93 7.13 15.87 -3.34
C GLU A 93 7.16 16.16 -1.83
N VAL A 94 6.34 17.12 -1.38
CA VAL A 94 6.23 17.43 0.05
C VAL A 94 5.63 16.25 0.82
N GLU A 95 4.54 15.67 0.32
CA GLU A 95 3.82 14.56 0.98
C GLU A 95 4.71 13.31 1.14
N ILE A 96 5.51 12.96 0.12
CA ILE A 96 6.37 11.78 0.18
C ILE A 96 7.54 11.96 1.14
N ARG A 97 8.13 13.15 1.21
CA ARG A 97 9.21 13.46 2.14
C ARG A 97 8.74 13.37 3.58
N GLU A 98 7.56 13.90 3.89
CA GLU A 98 6.95 13.78 5.21
C GLU A 98 6.61 12.32 5.54
N THR A 99 6.02 11.61 4.59
CA THR A 99 5.65 10.19 4.74
C THR A 99 6.86 9.32 5.04
N ILE A 100 7.96 9.48 4.30
CA ILE A 100 9.19 8.69 4.52
C ILE A 100 9.83 9.04 5.86
N ASN A 101 9.94 10.31 6.23
CA ASN A 101 10.44 10.71 7.56
C ASN A 101 9.61 10.11 8.70
N GLN A 102 8.28 10.01 8.55
CA GLN A 102 7.44 9.32 9.52
C GLN A 102 7.73 7.81 9.57
N LEU A 103 7.84 7.17 8.41
CA LEU A 103 8.18 5.74 8.32
C LEU A 103 9.55 5.46 8.94
N GLU A 104 10.57 6.30 8.71
CA GLU A 104 11.94 6.15 9.23
C GLU A 104 11.99 6.14 10.76
N ARG A 105 11.06 6.83 11.41
CA ARG A 105 10.93 6.84 12.87
C ARG A 105 10.31 5.56 13.43
N ILE A 106 9.61 4.80 12.58
CA ILE A 106 8.81 3.64 12.98
C ILE A 106 9.55 2.33 12.65
N PHE A 107 10.10 2.25 11.45
CA PHE A 107 10.72 1.04 10.92
C PHE A 107 12.24 1.07 11.08
N PRO A 108 12.89 -0.10 11.25
CA PRO A 108 14.34 -0.16 11.34
C PRO A 108 14.99 0.26 10.02
N PRO A 109 16.26 0.73 10.02
CA PRO A 109 16.98 1.09 8.79
C PRO A 109 17.02 -0.01 7.73
N SER A 110 16.95 -1.29 8.13
CA SER A 110 16.90 -2.42 7.19
C SER A 110 15.60 -2.51 6.36
N PHE A 111 14.56 -1.77 6.73
CA PHE A 111 13.34 -1.62 5.92
C PHE A 111 13.55 -0.65 4.75
N PHE A 112 14.48 0.29 4.89
CA PHE A 112 14.73 1.36 3.94
C PHE A 112 15.81 0.94 2.94
N ASP A 113 15.39 0.19 1.92
CA ASP A 113 16.21 -0.04 0.74
C ASP A 113 15.98 1.05 -0.33
N ILE A 114 16.73 0.95 -1.42
CA ILE A 114 16.67 1.91 -2.54
C ILE A 114 15.23 2.06 -3.07
N MET A 115 14.39 1.03 -3.02
CA MET A 115 13.03 1.09 -3.56
C MET A 115 12.11 1.97 -2.70
N ILE A 116 12.33 2.07 -1.39
CA ILE A 116 11.56 2.93 -0.50
C ILE A 116 11.97 4.40 -0.61
N HIS A 117 13.24 4.67 -0.95
CA HIS A 117 13.75 6.02 -1.15
C HIS A 117 13.58 6.56 -2.58
N LEU A 118 13.47 5.68 -3.58
CA LEU A 118 13.25 6.05 -4.99
C LEU A 118 12.13 7.09 -5.18
N PRO A 119 10.96 6.97 -4.51
CA PRO A 119 9.89 7.97 -4.52
C PRO A 119 10.31 9.42 -4.31
N ILE A 120 11.35 9.68 -3.49
CA ILE A 120 11.84 11.04 -3.20
C ILE A 120 12.50 11.68 -4.42
N HIS A 121 13.14 10.87 -5.25
CA HIS A 121 13.92 11.35 -6.42
C HIS A 121 13.07 11.56 -7.68
N PHE A 122 11.78 11.20 -7.66
CA PHE A 122 10.89 11.43 -8.82
C PHE A 122 10.30 12.86 -8.88
N GLY A 123 10.57 13.69 -7.85
CA GLY A 123 10.21 15.10 -7.83
C GLY A 123 11.36 16.07 -8.17
N GLU A 124 12.57 15.55 -8.44
CA GLU A 124 13.75 16.31 -8.87
C GLU A 124 13.86 16.37 -10.41
#